data_AF-A0A838SHX0-F1
#
_entry.id   AF-A0A838SHX0-F1
#
_cell.length_a   1.000
_cell.length_b   1.000
_cell.length_c   1.000
_cell.angle_alpha   90.00
_cell.angle_beta   90.00
_cell.angle_gamma   90.00
#
_symmetry.space_group_name_H-M   'P 1'
#
loop_
_entity.id
_entity.type
_entity.pdbx_description
1 polymer ?
#
loop_
_entity_poly.entity_id
_entity_poly.type
_entity_poly.pdbx_seq_one_letter_code
_entity_poly.pdbx_strand_id
1 'polypeptide(L)'
;MKAKTLGILAAITIVGIVVAVFVNQEPVSQLPNSGERLFPRLLSVVNDVSEVVVETKDQTVTLMREEKTWQVKEKSGYRADVEKIKQTLIGLAELRILE
;
A
#
# COMPACT_ATOMS: atom_id res chain seq x y z
N MET A 1 11.51 20.86 -53.46
CA MET A 1 11.63 21.07 -52.00
C MET A 1 13.00 20.58 -51.57
N LYS A 2 13.82 21.42 -50.91
CA LYS A 2 15.26 21.18 -50.79
C LYS A 2 15.53 20.06 -49.75
N ALA A 3 16.21 18.99 -50.17
CA ALA A 3 16.52 17.81 -49.35
C ALA A 3 17.12 18.13 -47.97
N LYS A 4 17.78 19.29 -47.82
CA LYS A 4 18.28 19.80 -46.54
C LYS A 4 17.18 20.05 -45.51
N THR A 5 16.03 20.58 -45.92
CA THR A 5 14.89 20.84 -45.02
C THR A 5 14.28 19.53 -44.52
N LEU A 6 14.20 18.52 -45.38
CA LEU A 6 13.75 17.17 -45.00
C LEU A 6 14.71 16.51 -44.00
N GLY A 7 16.02 16.65 -44.21
CA GLY A 7 17.02 16.10 -43.29
C GLY A 7 16.98 16.74 -41.89
N ILE A 8 16.81 18.06 -41.82
CA ILE A 8 16.68 18.79 -40.55
C ILE A 8 15.41 18.37 -39.81
N LEU A 9 14.28 18.27 -40.52
CA LEU A 9 13.02 17.87 -39.91
C LEU A 9 13.10 16.43 -39.36
N ALA A 10 13.72 15.51 -40.09
CA ALA A 10 13.93 14.14 -39.64
C ALA A 10 14.79 14.07 -38.36
N ALA A 11 15.86 14.87 -38.28
CA ALA A 11 16.70 14.93 -37.08
C ALA A 11 15.92 15.44 -35.85
N ILE A 12 15.10 16.48 -36.03
CA ILE A 12 14.25 17.03 -34.97
C ILE A 12 13.23 15.99 -34.50
N THR A 13 12.63 15.23 -35.43
CA THR A 13 11.69 14.16 -35.08
C THR A 13 12.37 13.05 -34.28
N ILE A 14 13.58 12.62 -34.67
CA ILE A 14 14.33 11.59 -33.93
C ILE A 14 14.62 12.06 -32.50
N VAL A 15 15.09 13.30 -32.34
CA VAL A 15 15.34 13.89 -31.01
C VAL A 15 14.05 13.96 -30.20
N GLY A 16 12.93 14.36 -30.82
CA GLY A 16 11.62 14.39 -30.18
C GLY A 16 11.17 13.00 -29.69
N ILE A 17 11.37 11.96 -30.48
CA ILE A 17 11.05 10.57 -30.09
C ILE A 17 11.91 10.14 -28.89
N VAL A 18 13.22 10.42 -28.92
CA VAL A 18 14.12 10.06 -27.82
C VAL A 18 13.69 10.75 -26.53
N VAL A 19 13.44 12.07 -26.57
CA VAL A 19 12.97 12.83 -25.40
C VAL A 19 11.63 12.28 -24.90
N ALA A 20 10.69 11.99 -25.79
CA ALA A 20 9.38 11.45 -25.42
C ALA A 20 9.50 10.08 -24.73
N VAL A 21 10.42 9.22 -25.17
CA VAL A 21 10.69 7.93 -24.51
C VAL A 21 11.24 8.14 -23.11
N PHE A 22 12.20 9.04 -22.92
CA PHE A 22 12.78 9.31 -21.60
C PHE A 22 11.79 9.96 -20.62
N VAL A 23 10.91 10.85 -21.11
CA VAL A 23 9.91 11.53 -20.26
C VAL A 23 8.75 10.59 -19.89
N ASN A 24 8.37 9.66 -20.76
CA ASN A 24 7.31 8.69 -20.51
C ASN A 24 7.79 7.39 -19.87
N GLN A 25 9.01 7.33 -19.34
CA GLN A 25 9.38 6.25 -18.43
C GLN A 25 8.62 6.47 -17.13
N GLU A 26 7.39 5.98 -17.06
CA GLU A 26 6.73 5.77 -15.78
C GLU A 26 7.67 4.92 -14.93
N PRO A 27 7.97 5.30 -13.67
CA PRO A 27 8.71 4.43 -12.78
C PRO A 27 7.95 3.13 -12.76
N VAL A 28 8.58 2.07 -13.29
CA VAL A 28 8.02 0.72 -13.27
C VAL A 28 7.79 0.45 -11.81
N SER A 29 6.54 0.61 -11.39
CA SER A 29 6.14 0.31 -10.03
C SER A 29 6.45 -1.15 -9.92
N GLN A 30 7.47 -1.49 -9.12
CA GLN A 30 7.85 -2.87 -8.91
C GLN A 30 6.61 -3.53 -8.34
N LEU A 31 5.89 -4.26 -9.20
CA LEU A 31 4.75 -5.04 -8.78
C LEU A 31 5.31 -5.99 -7.72
N PRO A 32 4.80 -5.92 -6.48
CA PRO A 32 5.36 -6.72 -5.42
C PRO A 32 5.18 -8.19 -5.81
N ASN A 33 6.24 -8.98 -5.66
CA ASN A 33 6.26 -10.32 -6.22
C ASN A 33 5.24 -11.22 -5.52
N SER A 34 4.62 -12.13 -6.27
CA SER A 34 3.78 -13.19 -5.69
C SER A 34 4.54 -13.94 -4.59
N GLY A 35 3.85 -14.19 -3.47
CA GLY A 35 4.39 -14.84 -2.28
C GLY A 35 5.06 -13.89 -1.26
N GLU A 36 5.32 -12.63 -1.61
CA GLU A 36 5.78 -11.62 -0.65
C GLU A 36 4.67 -11.25 0.34
N ARG A 37 5.06 -10.86 1.56
CA ARG A 37 4.12 -10.33 2.54
C ARG A 37 3.53 -9.01 2.04
N LEU A 38 2.22 -8.87 2.13
CA LEU A 38 1.51 -7.63 1.79
C LEU A 38 1.94 -6.47 2.70
N PHE A 39 2.21 -6.77 3.98
CA PHE A 39 2.69 -5.80 4.96
C PHE A 39 4.00 -6.27 5.59
N PRO A 40 5.15 -6.18 4.88
CA PRO A 40 6.39 -6.84 5.26
C PRO A 40 6.96 -6.38 6.61
N ARG A 41 6.63 -5.17 7.05
CA ARG A 41 7.07 -4.58 8.33
C ARG A 41 6.07 -4.74 9.48
N LEU A 42 4.83 -5.17 9.19
CA LEU A 42 3.78 -5.21 10.22
C LEU A 42 4.11 -6.21 11.34
N LEU A 43 4.71 -7.36 11.00
CA LEU A 43 5.10 -8.37 11.99
C LEU A 43 6.08 -7.82 13.04
N SER A 44 7.01 -6.94 12.64
CA SER A 44 8.00 -6.36 13.55
C SER A 44 7.43 -5.29 14.49
N VAL A 45 6.33 -4.64 14.10
CA VAL A 45 5.70 -3.55 14.86
C VAL A 45 4.33 -3.92 15.43
N VAL A 46 3.96 -5.21 15.37
CA VAL A 46 2.62 -5.68 15.77
C VAL A 46 2.32 -5.39 17.25
N ASN A 47 3.36 -5.37 18.09
CA ASN A 47 3.26 -5.03 19.51
C ASN A 47 3.15 -3.52 19.76
N ASP A 48 3.35 -2.68 18.74
CA ASP A 48 3.24 -1.23 18.83
C ASP A 48 1.84 -0.74 18.43
N VAL A 49 0.98 -1.64 17.94
CA VAL A 49 -0.40 -1.30 17.56
C VAL A 49 -1.19 -0.84 18.79
N SER A 50 -1.70 0.39 18.71
CA SER A 50 -2.51 1.05 19.74
C SER A 50 -4.00 1.06 19.41
N GLU A 51 -4.37 0.93 18.14
CA GLU A 51 -5.73 1.08 17.67
C GLU A 51 -5.98 0.19 16.44
N VAL A 52 -7.15 -0.44 16.37
CA VAL A 52 -7.64 -1.17 15.20
C VAL A 52 -9.05 -0.67 14.89
N VAL A 53 -9.22 -0.08 13.70
CA VAL A 53 -10.51 0.41 13.23
C VAL A 53 -11.04 -0.54 12.16
N VAL A 54 -12.25 -1.05 12.36
CA VAL A 54 -12.99 -1.82 11.37
C VAL A 54 -14.14 -0.96 10.90
N GLU A 55 -14.05 -0.50 9.66
CA GLU A 55 -15.07 0.33 9.03
C GLU A 55 -15.79 -0.45 7.94
N THR A 56 -17.11 -0.36 7.97
CA THR A 56 -18.03 -0.86 6.95
C THR A 56 -18.92 0.30 6.51
N LYS A 57 -19.72 0.09 5.46
CA LYS A 57 -20.65 1.12 4.98
C LYS A 57 -21.57 1.68 6.08
N ASP A 58 -22.03 0.80 6.97
CA ASP A 58 -23.09 1.14 7.93
C ASP A 58 -22.57 1.29 9.36
N GLN A 59 -21.34 0.83 9.64
CA GLN A 59 -20.82 0.69 11.00
C GLN A 59 -19.30 0.85 11.07
N THR A 60 -18.84 1.49 12.15
CA THR A 60 -17.44 1.57 12.53
C THR A 60 -17.27 0.96 13.93
N VAL A 61 -16.24 0.13 14.09
CA VAL A 61 -15.84 -0.43 15.37
C VAL A 61 -14.38 -0.10 15.61
N THR A 62 -14.10 0.56 16.73
CA THR A 62 -12.76 1.00 17.11
C THR A 62 -12.31 0.23 18.35
N LEU A 63 -11.26 -0.56 18.18
CA LEU A 63 -10.58 -1.28 19.25
C LEU A 63 -9.36 -0.47 19.69
N MET A 64 -9.36 0.03 20.92
CA MET A 64 -8.27 0.82 21.48
C MET A 64 -7.52 0.03 22.54
N ARG A 65 -6.19 0.12 22.53
CA ARG A 65 -5.35 -0.43 23.58
C ARG A 65 -5.14 0.61 24.67
N GLU A 66 -5.71 0.34 25.84
CA GLU A 66 -5.50 1.14 27.05
C GLU A 66 -4.74 0.31 28.08
N GLU A 67 -3.56 0.80 28.44
CA GLU A 67 -2.60 0.14 29.32
C GLU A 67 -2.25 -1.29 28.85
N LYS A 68 -2.94 -2.30 29.38
CA LYS A 68 -2.77 -3.73 29.10
C LYS A 68 -4.06 -4.41 28.62
N THR A 69 -5.09 -3.63 28.32
CA THR A 69 -6.40 -4.12 27.92
C THR A 69 -6.81 -3.53 26.58
N TRP A 70 -7.63 -4.27 25.86
CA TRP A 70 -8.25 -3.78 24.64
C TRP A 70 -9.72 -3.48 24.94
N GLN A 71 -10.22 -2.36 24.41
CA GLN A 71 -11.56 -1.87 24.65
C GLN A 71 -12.24 -1.46 23.34
N VAL A 72 -13.55 -1.60 23.28
CA VAL A 72 -14.38 -1.14 22.15
C VAL A 72 -14.91 0.25 22.47
N LYS A 73 -14.47 1.25 21.70
CA LYS A 73 -14.80 2.67 21.92
C LYS A 73 -16.31 2.94 21.85
N GLU A 74 -16.99 2.39 20.85
CA GLU A 74 -18.42 2.60 20.58
C GLU A 74 -19.32 1.89 21.59
N LYS A 75 -18.78 0.97 22.40
CA LYS A 75 -19.49 0.26 23.48
C LYS A 75 -19.04 0.71 24.86
N SER A 76 -18.77 2.00 25.03
CA SER A 76 -18.41 2.61 26.32
C SER A 76 -17.23 1.93 27.03
N GLY A 77 -16.19 1.55 26.26
CA GLY A 77 -15.00 0.90 26.82
C GLY A 77 -15.18 -0.60 27.10
N TYR A 78 -16.17 -1.26 26.48
CA TYR A 78 -16.38 -2.70 26.66
C TYR A 78 -15.12 -3.48 26.34
N ARG A 79 -14.72 -4.37 27.26
CA ARG A 79 -13.50 -5.17 27.13
C ARG A 79 -13.55 -6.06 25.89
N ALA A 80 -12.59 -5.86 24.99
CA ALA A 80 -12.42 -6.68 23.81
C ALA A 80 -11.60 -7.93 24.12
N ASP A 81 -11.79 -8.95 23.28
CA ASP A 81 -11.06 -10.20 23.36
C ASP A 81 -9.66 -10.04 22.76
N VAL A 82 -8.65 -10.05 23.62
CA VAL A 82 -7.24 -9.85 23.25
C VAL A 82 -6.75 -10.96 22.32
N GLU A 83 -7.25 -12.18 22.48
CA GLU A 83 -6.83 -13.31 21.65
C GLU A 83 -7.29 -13.12 20.21
N LYS A 84 -8.54 -12.69 20.02
CA LYS A 84 -9.07 -12.35 18.68
C LYS A 84 -8.30 -11.22 18.02
N ILE A 85 -7.97 -10.17 18.78
CA ILE A 85 -7.20 -9.03 18.25
C ILE A 85 -5.81 -9.49 17.81
N LYS A 86 -5.14 -10.28 18.66
CA LYS A 86 -3.82 -10.84 18.33
C LYS A 86 -3.87 -11.72 17.08
N GLN A 87 -4.84 -12.62 16.99
CA GLN A 87 -5.02 -13.50 15.82
C GLN A 87 -5.24 -12.68 14.54
N THR A 88 -6.09 -11.66 14.60
CA THR A 88 -6.32 -10.75 13.46
C THR A 88 -5.05 -10.02 13.04
N LEU A 89 -4.31 -9.44 13.99
CA LEU A 89 -3.08 -8.70 13.70
C LEU A 89 -1.97 -9.60 13.11
N ILE A 90 -1.82 -10.82 13.64
CA ILE A 90 -0.88 -11.81 13.08
C ILE A 90 -1.33 -12.24 11.68
N GLY A 91 -2.62 -12.53 11.49
CA GLY A 91 -3.16 -12.89 10.19
C GLY A 91 -2.93 -11.80 9.13
N LEU A 92 -3.12 -10.54 9.49
CA LEU A 92 -2.80 -9.39 8.64
C LEU A 92 -1.30 -9.32 8.31
N ALA A 93 -0.43 -9.54 9.30
CA ALA A 93 1.03 -9.52 9.10
C ALA A 93 1.54 -10.68 8.23
N GLU A 94 0.79 -11.77 8.15
CA GLU A 94 1.10 -12.95 7.35
C GLU A 94 0.45 -12.96 5.97
N LEU A 95 -0.42 -11.99 5.65
CA LEU A 95 -1.02 -11.86 4.32
C LEU A 95 0.07 -11.83 3.25
N ARG A 96 -0.15 -12.59 2.18
CA ARG A 96 0.75 -12.67 1.03
C ARG A 96 0.02 -12.26 -0.24
N ILE A 97 0.80 -11.69 -1.16
CA ILE A 97 0.34 -11.42 -2.51
C ILE A 97 0.21 -12.76 -3.24
N LEU A 98 -0.94 -13.00 -3.86
CA LEU A 98 -1.23 -14.27 -4.51
C LEU A 98 -0.72 -14.30 -5.95
N GLU A 99 -0.97 -13.23 -6.72
CA GLU A 99 -0.63 -13.10 -8.14
C GLU A 99 -0.21 -11.66 -8.46
#